data_AF-A0A667YVX3-F1
#
_entry.id   AF-A0A667YVX3-F1
#
_cell.length_a   1.000
_cell.length_b   1.000
_cell.length_c   1.000
_cell.angle_alpha   90.00
_cell.angle_beta   90.00
_cell.angle_gamma   90.00
#
_symmetry.space_group_name_H-M   'P 1'
#
loop_
_entity.id
_entity.type
_entity.pdbx_description
1 polymer ?
#
loop_
_entity_poly.entity_id
_entity_poly.type
_entity_poly.pdbx_seq_one_letter_code
_entity_poly.pdbx_strand_id
1 'polypeptide(L)'
;MLIIININVKQQSLYEFIPLEWLKKWLDDSIATKEIDNSLFLCSHGKLHPDKVGEAKRVSLRAAQLLYQRYGGGPRLDGSSLCNECVGQRCRVLRLKNQLNEDYREVTTLLKRPLSDGGFWVGKASLRSWRQLALEQLEEDEHETKHKFGSELPEGTEEEMKTFNEDILCSHGGLSILEAERKLVSSEVWTKLRVYFPKAPEFTQNQEPCPQCLMLEQEEKDNEAISKMMALDQKNQLLNLFQEKNRPTLTKWPQSTDVLYIVPLFFVDEWRKFIRCVSVKAAVLLCVTINDVIALLWPSEWEVISRLFIVDQPISIHCSCQATPTGSTPQYSTQPELCWECREGFIFQQQRDLREYTQATIYIRKVIEDKTMIKEAGPEPNASSSEAEEEREEPPKMDGVKDPDFSQIMHAFSVAPFDQNLSINGKCLTDDSATLGSLGVIPESIICLKADEPIADYAAMDDVYQVRMPEEGFKGTGLLRH
;
A
#
# COMPACT_ATOMS: atom_id res chain seq x y z
N MET A 1 22.52 25.51 58.11
CA MET A 1 23.38 26.71 58.12
C MET A 1 24.37 26.56 56.97
N LEU A 2 24.00 27.02 55.77
CA LEU A 2 24.84 26.93 54.58
C LEU A 2 25.88 28.04 54.65
N ILE A 3 27.12 27.68 55.01
CA ILE A 3 28.24 28.61 54.90
C ILE A 3 28.62 28.66 53.42
N ILE A 4 28.04 29.61 52.69
CA ILE A 4 28.55 30.02 51.38
C ILE A 4 29.85 30.80 51.65
N ILE A 5 30.98 30.09 51.65
CA ILE A 5 32.28 30.75 51.63
C ILE A 5 32.48 31.29 50.23
N ASN A 6 32.19 32.57 50.04
CA ASN A 6 32.56 33.31 48.85
C ASN A 6 34.09 33.52 48.89
N ILE A 7 34.84 32.53 48.40
CA ILE A 7 36.30 32.63 48.32
C ILE A 7 36.63 33.58 47.17
N ASN A 8 37.09 34.76 47.56
CA ASN A 8 37.70 35.77 46.71
C ASN A 8 38.83 35.10 45.88
N VAL A 9 38.65 35.00 44.56
CA VAL A 9 39.58 34.34 43.65
C VAL A 9 40.86 35.17 43.56
N LYS A 10 41.82 34.93 44.46
CA LYS A 10 43.20 35.37 44.24
C LYS A 10 43.69 34.66 42.98
N GLN A 11 44.07 35.44 41.97
CA GLN A 11 44.43 35.04 40.60
C GLN A 11 45.60 34.03 40.45
N GLN A 12 46.10 33.43 41.52
CA GLN A 12 47.23 32.48 41.53
C GLN A 12 47.09 31.35 42.57
N SER A 13 45.90 31.08 43.14
CA SER A 13 45.75 29.91 44.02
C SER A 13 45.72 28.63 43.18
N LEU A 14 46.65 27.70 43.43
CA LEU A 14 46.63 26.36 42.81
C LEU A 14 45.30 25.66 43.10
N TYR A 15 44.71 25.07 42.08
CA TYR A 15 43.41 24.40 42.14
C TYR A 15 43.42 23.15 41.26
N GLU A 16 42.49 22.26 41.55
CA GLU A 16 42.20 21.09 40.73
C GLU A 16 40.71 21.01 40.42
N PHE A 17 40.39 20.34 39.31
CA PHE A 17 39.03 20.04 38.90
C PHE A 17 38.57 18.75 39.57
N ILE A 18 37.38 18.80 40.16
CA ILE A 18 36.67 17.64 40.72
C ILE A 18 35.29 17.59 40.06
N PRO A 19 34.76 16.40 39.71
CA PRO A 19 33.45 16.27 39.08
C PRO A 19 32.35 16.91 39.94
N LEU A 20 31.50 17.72 39.31
CA LEU A 20 30.39 18.38 40.01
C LEU A 20 29.42 17.35 40.62
N GLU A 21 29.08 16.31 39.86
CA GLU A 21 28.19 15.25 40.34
C GLU A 21 28.78 14.44 41.48
N TRP A 22 30.11 14.25 41.49
CA TRP A 22 30.78 13.61 42.62
C TRP A 22 30.70 14.48 43.87
N LEU A 23 30.95 15.79 43.75
CA LEU A 23 30.85 16.73 44.87
C LEU A 23 29.44 16.82 45.44
N LYS A 24 28.41 16.82 44.59
CA LYS A 24 27.00 16.80 45.04
C LYS A 24 26.71 15.56 45.87
N LYS A 25 27.02 14.37 45.32
CA LYS A 25 26.85 13.09 46.04
C LYS A 25 27.63 13.06 47.35
N TRP A 26 28.84 13.60 47.36
CA TRP A 26 29.67 13.70 48.56
C TRP A 26 29.10 14.62 49.64
N LEU A 27 28.40 15.69 49.24
CA LEU A 27 27.74 16.59 50.18
C LEU A 27 26.39 16.04 50.68
N ASP A 28 25.70 15.25 49.85
CA ASP A 28 24.37 14.73 50.14
C ASP A 28 24.39 13.44 50.98
N ASP A 29 25.40 12.57 50.81
CA ASP A 29 25.42 11.23 51.42
C ASP A 29 26.48 11.05 52.51
N SER A 30 26.09 10.40 53.62
CA SER A 30 26.94 10.16 54.80
C SER A 30 27.65 8.79 54.80
N ILE A 31 27.57 8.00 53.72
CA ILE A 31 28.29 6.71 53.57
C ILE A 31 28.80 6.49 52.12
N ALA A 32 30.09 6.15 52.01
CA ALA A 32 30.83 5.58 50.87
C ALA A 32 30.60 6.20 49.47
N THR A 33 31.09 7.42 49.26
CA THR A 33 31.34 7.92 47.91
C THR A 33 32.43 7.10 47.20
N LYS A 34 32.16 6.67 45.96
CA LYS A 34 33.14 6.05 45.05
C LYS A 34 34.37 6.96 44.86
N GLU A 35 35.44 6.41 44.30
CA GLU A 35 36.64 7.16 43.93
C GLU A 35 36.32 8.36 43.03
N ILE A 36 37.15 9.41 43.11
CA ILE A 36 37.00 10.59 42.26
C ILE A 36 37.43 10.22 40.84
N ASP A 37 36.51 10.20 39.87
CA ASP A 37 36.82 9.86 38.47
C ASP A 37 36.65 11.07 37.55
N ASN A 38 37.75 11.53 36.95
CA ASN A 38 37.76 12.60 35.95
C ASN A 38 37.92 12.10 34.51
N SER A 39 37.95 10.79 34.30
CA SER A 39 38.21 10.19 32.98
C SER A 39 37.16 10.61 31.95
N LEU A 40 35.91 10.82 32.40
CA LEU A 40 34.79 11.30 31.58
C LEU A 40 34.97 12.72 31.03
N PHE A 41 35.91 13.50 31.57
CA PHE A 41 36.19 14.85 31.11
C PHE A 41 37.37 14.93 30.15
N LEU A 42 38.08 13.82 29.94
CA LEU A 42 39.21 13.77 29.03
C LEU A 42 38.71 13.69 27.59
N CYS A 43 39.38 14.41 26.70
CA CYS A 43 39.31 14.15 25.28
C CYS A 43 40.17 12.93 24.89
N SER A 44 40.10 12.51 23.63
CA SER A 44 40.98 11.47 23.06
C SER A 44 42.47 11.78 23.21
N HIS A 45 42.85 13.06 23.35
CA HIS A 45 44.23 13.48 23.64
C HIS A 45 44.64 13.29 25.12
N GLY A 46 43.77 12.71 25.96
CA GLY A 46 44.03 12.47 27.38
C GLY A 46 44.05 13.73 28.25
N LYS A 47 43.50 14.84 27.76
CA LYS A 47 43.46 16.16 28.45
C LYS A 47 42.02 16.62 28.68
N LEU A 48 41.81 17.55 29.61
CA LEU A 48 40.49 18.11 29.90
C LEU A 48 39.87 18.77 28.67
N HIS A 49 38.70 18.30 28.24
CA HIS A 49 37.97 18.82 27.09
C HIS A 49 37.27 20.16 27.45
N PRO A 50 37.32 21.20 26.58
CA PRO A 50 36.76 22.53 26.88
C PRO A 50 35.26 22.51 27.17
N ASP A 51 34.47 21.72 26.41
CA ASP A 51 33.02 21.64 26.63
C ASP A 51 32.65 20.90 27.95
N LYS A 52 33.58 20.15 28.54
CA LYS A 52 33.38 19.41 29.79
C LYS A 52 33.76 20.20 31.04
N VAL A 53 34.39 21.38 30.89
CA VAL A 53 34.80 22.22 32.03
C VAL A 53 33.61 22.64 32.90
N GLY A 54 32.42 22.83 32.30
CA GLY A 54 31.20 23.17 33.04
C GLY A 54 30.68 22.07 33.97
N GLU A 55 31.08 20.82 33.72
CA GLU A 55 30.69 19.63 34.50
C GLU A 55 31.63 19.36 35.69
N ALA A 56 32.68 20.17 35.86
CA ALA A 56 33.63 20.09 36.97
C ALA A 56 33.68 21.39 37.78
N LYS A 57 34.12 21.30 39.04
CA LYS A 57 34.35 22.46 39.91
C LYS A 57 35.82 22.61 40.25
N ARG A 58 36.27 23.86 40.32
CA ARG A 58 37.60 24.21 40.81
C ARG A 58 37.60 24.14 42.34
N VAL A 59 38.43 23.27 42.88
CA VAL A 59 38.64 23.09 44.30
C VAL A 59 40.08 23.46 44.62
N SER A 60 40.31 24.19 45.71
CA SER A 60 41.68 24.57 46.11
C SER A 60 42.57 23.34 46.25
N LEU A 61 43.85 23.44 45.87
CA LEU A 61 44.78 22.30 45.89
C LEU A 61 44.80 21.59 47.26
N ARG A 62 44.78 22.35 48.36
CA ARG A 62 44.74 21.79 49.72
C ARG A 62 43.48 20.97 49.97
N ALA A 63 42.31 21.45 49.56
CA ALA A 63 41.07 20.71 49.70
C ALA A 63 41.03 19.49 48.77
N ALA A 64 41.53 19.62 47.54
CA ALA A 64 41.64 18.50 46.61
C ALA A 64 42.55 17.40 47.18
N GLN A 65 43.71 17.75 47.74
CA GLN A 65 44.62 16.79 48.39
C GLN A 65 43.93 16.00 49.50
N LEU A 66 43.15 16.65 50.36
CA LEU A 66 42.38 15.98 51.41
C LEU A 66 41.32 15.03 50.85
N LEU A 67 40.65 15.42 49.76
CA LEU A 67 39.64 14.58 49.11
C LEU A 67 40.28 13.37 48.43
N TYR A 68 41.33 13.54 47.63
CA TYR A 68 42.03 12.42 46.99
C TYR A 68 42.74 11.50 48.00
N GLN A 69 43.29 12.02 49.08
CA GLN A 69 43.91 11.19 50.13
C GLN A 69 42.88 10.30 50.83
N ARG A 70 41.64 10.77 50.97
CA ARG A 70 40.57 10.05 51.65
C ARG A 70 39.78 9.11 50.74
N TYR A 71 39.55 9.50 49.49
CA TYR A 71 38.65 8.79 48.58
C TYR A 71 39.34 8.20 47.34
N GLY A 72 40.61 8.53 47.09
CA GLY A 72 41.35 8.03 45.92
C GLY A 72 40.82 8.55 44.58
N GLY A 73 41.20 7.87 43.51
CA GLY A 73 40.77 8.15 42.13
C GLY A 73 41.75 8.96 41.27
N GLY A 74 41.29 9.37 40.10
CA GLY A 74 42.05 10.10 39.10
C GLY A 74 41.33 10.19 37.74
N PRO A 75 42.01 10.72 36.71
CA PRO A 75 43.25 11.49 36.77
C PRO A 75 43.04 12.83 37.49
N ARG A 76 44.13 13.41 38.02
CA ARG A 76 44.07 14.74 38.65
C ARG A 76 44.26 15.81 37.58
N LEU A 77 43.30 16.73 37.50
CA LEU A 77 43.28 17.77 36.49
C LEU A 77 43.46 19.13 37.14
N ASP A 78 44.42 19.91 36.66
CA ASP A 78 44.75 21.24 37.15
C ASP A 78 44.54 22.33 36.08
N GLY A 79 44.96 23.56 36.37
CA GLY A 79 44.86 24.68 35.42
C GLY A 79 45.64 24.51 34.11
N SER A 80 46.58 23.56 34.04
CA SER A 80 47.36 23.24 32.82
C SER A 80 46.79 22.08 32.02
N SER A 81 45.78 21.39 32.56
CA SER A 81 45.21 20.17 31.99
C SER A 81 44.23 20.41 30.85
N LEU A 82 43.84 21.65 30.57
CA LEU A 82 42.95 22.01 29.45
C LEU A 82 43.61 21.68 28.10
N CYS A 83 42.88 20.99 27.23
CA CYS A 83 43.39 20.58 25.93
C CYS A 83 43.47 21.77 24.95
N ASN A 84 44.68 22.23 24.63
CA ASN A 84 44.89 23.32 23.67
C ASN A 84 44.38 22.99 22.26
N GLU A 85 44.46 21.74 21.84
CA GLU A 85 43.98 21.29 20.53
C GLU A 85 42.46 21.39 20.43
N CYS A 86 41.73 20.85 21.42
CA CYS A 86 40.27 20.97 21.46
C CYS A 86 39.81 22.43 21.62
N VAL A 87 40.55 23.26 22.37
CA VAL A 87 40.27 24.71 22.45
C VAL A 87 40.48 25.38 21.09
N GLY A 88 41.56 25.05 20.38
CA GLY A 88 41.83 25.55 19.03
C GLY A 88 40.73 25.17 18.04
N GLN A 89 40.29 23.91 18.06
CA GLN A 89 39.17 23.40 17.27
C GLN A 89 37.88 24.16 17.60
N ARG A 90 37.54 24.30 18.89
CA ARG A 90 36.34 25.04 19.32
C ARG A 90 36.36 26.50 18.87
N CYS A 91 37.50 27.16 18.98
CA CYS A 91 37.70 28.53 18.49
C CYS A 91 37.55 28.62 16.96
N ARG A 92 38.07 27.64 16.21
CA ARG A 92 37.90 27.56 14.75
C ARG A 92 36.42 27.47 14.39
N VAL A 93 35.68 26.56 15.00
CA VAL A 93 34.23 26.37 14.74
C VAL A 93 33.43 27.62 15.10
N LEU A 94 33.70 28.25 16.25
CA LEU A 94 33.05 29.50 16.65
C LEU A 94 33.31 30.64 15.65
N ARG A 95 34.54 30.77 15.13
CA ARG A 95 34.87 31.77 14.10
C ARG A 95 34.14 31.49 12.80
N LEU A 96 34.11 30.24 12.34
CA LEU A 96 33.41 29.84 11.12
C LEU A 96 31.90 30.07 11.22
N LYS A 97 31.29 29.74 12.37
CA LYS A 97 29.87 30.00 12.62
C LYS A 97 29.54 31.50 12.62
N ASN A 98 30.41 32.34 13.17
CA ASN A 98 30.25 33.80 13.13
C ASN A 98 30.40 34.34 11.69
N GLN A 99 31.42 33.87 10.97
CA GLN A 99 31.63 34.23 9.56
C GLN A 99 30.40 33.86 8.71
N LEU A 100 29.86 32.66 8.91
CA LEU A 100 28.64 32.18 8.24
C LEU A 100 27.44 33.09 8.48
N ASN A 101 27.27 33.61 9.70
CA ASN A 101 26.17 34.52 10.02
C ASN A 101 26.32 35.89 9.34
N GLU A 102 27.53 36.41 9.25
CA GLU A 102 27.79 37.67 8.54
C GLU A 102 27.62 37.50 7.03
N ASP A 103 28.18 36.44 6.45
CA ASP A 103 27.99 36.11 5.03
C ASP A 103 26.51 35.87 4.70
N TYR A 104 25.73 35.29 5.62
CA TYR A 104 24.29 35.12 5.44
C TYR A 104 23.55 36.45 5.27
N ARG A 105 23.89 37.44 6.10
CA ARG A 105 23.32 38.80 5.97
C ARG A 105 23.75 39.46 4.67
N GLU A 106 25.02 39.28 4.29
CA GLU A 106 25.56 39.88 3.09
C GLU A 106 24.96 39.26 1.82
N VAL A 107 24.92 37.94 1.71
CA VAL A 107 24.28 37.21 0.60
C VAL A 107 22.81 37.61 0.49
N THR A 108 22.07 37.68 1.60
CA THR A 108 20.67 38.13 1.60
C THR A 108 20.52 39.55 1.06
N THR A 109 21.48 40.42 1.33
CA THR A 109 21.50 41.80 0.81
C THR A 109 21.86 41.83 -0.67
N LEU A 110 22.86 41.05 -1.09
CA LEU A 110 23.30 40.95 -2.48
C LEU A 110 22.22 40.37 -3.39
N LEU A 111 21.46 39.38 -2.92
CA LEU A 111 20.36 38.76 -3.66
C LEU A 111 19.20 39.72 -3.98
N LYS A 112 19.12 40.88 -3.32
CA LYS A 112 18.12 41.94 -3.59
C LYS A 112 18.62 42.97 -4.60
N ARG A 113 19.92 43.01 -4.89
CA ARG A 113 20.50 43.95 -5.86
C ARG A 113 20.19 43.46 -7.28
N PRO A 114 20.00 44.37 -8.24
CA PRO A 114 19.94 43.99 -9.65
C PRO A 114 21.27 43.33 -10.05
N LEU A 115 21.18 42.29 -10.87
CA LEU A 115 22.36 41.59 -11.36
C LEU A 115 23.16 42.51 -12.28
N SER A 116 24.47 42.57 -12.06
CA SER A 116 25.42 43.12 -13.03
C SER A 116 25.69 42.11 -14.14
N ASP A 117 26.53 42.47 -15.13
CA ASP A 117 26.92 41.55 -16.20
C ASP A 117 27.68 40.34 -15.62
N GLY A 118 27.22 39.13 -15.97
CA GLY A 118 27.73 37.86 -15.46
C GLY A 118 27.05 37.33 -14.18
N GLY A 119 26.88 36.02 -14.13
CA GLY A 119 26.30 35.32 -12.98
C GLY A 119 26.42 33.81 -13.06
N PHE A 120 25.97 33.15 -11.99
CA PHE A 120 26.00 31.69 -11.84
C PHE A 120 24.61 31.16 -11.52
N TRP A 121 24.27 29.99 -12.08
CA TRP A 121 23.04 29.29 -11.74
C TRP A 121 23.21 28.56 -10.42
N VAL A 122 22.30 28.85 -9.50
CA VAL A 122 22.22 28.19 -8.19
C VAL A 122 20.84 27.60 -8.00
N GLY A 123 20.77 26.37 -7.51
CA GLY A 123 19.53 25.73 -7.16
C GLY A 123 18.77 26.47 -6.05
N LYS A 124 17.46 26.63 -6.22
CA LYS A 124 16.61 27.36 -5.27
C LYS A 124 16.52 26.64 -3.93
N ALA A 125 16.57 25.30 -3.89
CA ALA A 125 16.55 24.56 -2.64
C ALA A 125 17.91 24.68 -1.93
N SER A 126 19.01 24.52 -2.68
CA SER A 126 20.37 24.76 -2.19
C SER A 126 20.53 26.18 -1.62
N LEU A 127 20.11 27.21 -2.35
CA LEU A 127 20.22 28.61 -1.91
C LEU A 127 19.34 28.94 -0.69
N ARG A 128 18.27 28.18 -0.42
CA ARG A 128 17.45 28.36 0.79
C ARG A 128 18.09 27.69 2.01
N SER A 129 18.76 26.57 1.81
CA SER A 129 19.29 25.70 2.87
C SER A 129 20.81 25.78 3.05
N TRP A 130 21.53 26.58 2.26
CA TRP A 130 23.00 26.63 2.28
C TRP A 130 23.62 26.90 3.65
N ARG A 131 22.95 27.69 4.50
CA ARG A 131 23.44 27.93 5.87
C ARG A 131 23.39 26.66 6.72
N GLN A 132 22.34 25.85 6.55
CA GLN A 132 22.21 24.57 7.23
C GLN A 132 23.24 23.58 6.68
N LEU A 133 23.36 23.46 5.36
CA LEU A 133 24.35 22.59 4.71
C LEU A 133 25.80 22.93 5.15
N ALA A 134 26.12 24.22 5.28
CA ALA A 134 27.43 24.66 5.75
C ALA A 134 27.66 24.37 7.26
N LEU A 135 26.61 24.30 8.08
CA LEU A 135 26.72 23.93 9.50
C LEU A 135 26.90 22.41 9.66
N GLU A 136 26.16 21.62 8.90
CA GLU A 136 26.25 20.15 8.91
C GLU A 136 27.68 19.70 8.54
N GLN A 137 28.29 20.30 7.52
CA GLN A 137 29.70 20.04 7.17
C GLN A 137 30.70 20.38 8.29
N LEU A 138 30.41 21.39 9.10
CA LEU A 138 31.27 21.74 10.25
C LEU A 138 31.10 20.75 11.40
N GLU A 139 29.91 20.20 11.59
CA GLU A 139 29.62 19.19 12.62
C GLU A 139 30.21 17.83 12.22
N GLU A 140 30.12 17.44 10.95
CA GLU A 140 30.77 16.23 10.41
C GLU A 140 32.29 16.27 10.58
N ASP A 141 32.94 17.41 10.33
CA ASP A 141 34.38 17.62 10.61
C ASP A 141 34.71 17.42 12.10
N GLU A 142 33.83 17.82 13.03
CA GLU A 142 33.96 17.56 14.47
C GLU A 142 33.77 16.07 14.83
N HIS A 143 33.01 15.31 14.04
CA HIS A 143 32.77 13.88 14.25
C HIS A 143 33.85 13.00 13.60
N GLU A 144 34.32 13.31 12.39
CA GLU A 144 35.45 12.61 11.76
C GLU A 144 36.74 12.72 12.59
N THR A 145 36.97 13.87 13.20
CA THR A 145 38.12 14.05 14.11
C THR A 145 37.99 13.22 15.39
N LYS A 146 36.77 12.85 15.81
CA LYS A 146 36.53 11.90 16.91
C LYS A 146 36.70 10.44 16.47
N HIS A 147 36.28 10.08 15.26
CA HIS A 147 36.33 8.70 14.75
C HIS A 147 37.72 8.26 14.24
N LYS A 148 38.62 9.18 13.88
CA LYS A 148 39.99 8.82 13.41
C LYS A 148 40.90 8.19 14.49
N PHE A 149 40.49 8.16 15.76
CA PHE A 149 41.25 7.53 16.86
C PHE A 149 40.53 6.35 17.55
N GLY A 150 39.37 5.92 17.05
CA GLY A 150 38.62 4.79 17.59
C GLY A 150 37.98 3.98 16.48
N SER A 151 38.56 2.81 16.18
CA SER A 151 37.97 1.79 15.31
C SER A 151 36.63 1.34 15.86
N GLU A 152 35.54 1.62 15.13
CA GLU A 152 34.52 0.65 14.68
C GLU A 152 33.43 1.43 13.91
N LEU A 153 33.21 1.01 12.65
CA LEU A 153 32.18 1.53 11.76
C LEU A 153 30.79 1.13 12.27
N PRO A 154 29.84 2.06 12.42
CA PRO A 154 28.42 1.73 12.32
C PRO A 154 28.00 1.83 10.85
N GLU A 155 27.63 0.70 10.26
CA GLU A 155 26.76 0.65 9.08
C GLU A 155 25.44 1.33 9.43
N GLY A 156 25.26 2.56 8.99
CA GLY A 156 24.01 3.29 9.06
C GLY A 156 23.89 4.11 7.80
N THR A 157 23.02 3.65 6.89
CA THR A 157 22.39 4.38 5.78
C THR A 157 23.14 5.65 5.38
N GLU A 158 23.95 5.54 4.32
CA GLU A 158 24.38 6.68 3.51
C GLU A 158 23.12 7.36 2.93
N GLU A 159 22.42 8.14 3.75
CA GLU A 159 21.60 9.23 3.25
C GLU A 159 22.60 10.13 2.53
N GLU A 160 22.65 10.01 1.19
CA GLU A 160 23.47 10.83 0.31
C GLU A 160 23.46 12.27 0.83
N MET A 161 24.57 12.70 1.42
CA MET A 161 24.75 14.09 1.85
C MET A 161 24.59 14.94 0.59
N LYS A 162 23.41 15.55 0.43
CA LYS A 162 23.09 16.38 -0.73
C LYS A 162 24.10 17.51 -0.75
N THR A 163 25.03 17.46 -1.70
CA THR A 163 26.03 18.51 -1.78
C THR A 163 25.40 19.75 -2.40
N PHE A 164 25.91 20.91 -2.02
CA PHE A 164 25.34 22.17 -2.46
C PHE A 164 25.33 22.25 -4.00
N ASN A 165 24.20 22.68 -4.57
CA ASN A 165 23.97 22.87 -6.01
C ASN A 165 23.72 21.59 -6.84
N GLU A 166 23.61 20.42 -6.21
CA GLU A 166 23.22 19.18 -6.90
C GLU A 166 21.74 19.14 -7.29
N ASP A 167 20.89 19.97 -6.67
CA ASP A 167 19.46 20.08 -7.00
C ASP A 167 19.19 20.59 -8.42
N ILE A 168 20.21 21.12 -9.10
CA ILE A 168 20.15 21.52 -10.51
C ILE A 168 21.13 20.73 -11.40
N LEU A 169 21.70 19.64 -10.88
CA LEU A 169 22.51 18.68 -11.62
C LEU A 169 21.60 17.55 -12.13
N CYS A 170 21.65 17.23 -13.42
CA CYS A 170 20.96 16.05 -13.94
C CYS A 170 21.82 14.78 -13.71
N SER A 171 21.24 13.59 -13.90
CA SER A 171 21.97 12.32 -13.82
C SER A 171 23.14 12.18 -14.80
N HIS A 172 23.20 13.02 -15.85
CA HIS A 172 24.32 13.06 -16.79
C HIS A 172 25.47 13.98 -16.33
N GLY A 173 25.34 14.64 -15.17
CA GLY A 173 26.31 15.60 -14.67
C GLY A 173 26.24 17.00 -15.33
N GLY A 174 25.20 17.25 -16.13
CA GLY A 174 24.95 18.54 -16.76
C GLY A 174 23.94 19.40 -15.99
N LEU A 175 23.75 20.64 -16.46
CA LEU A 175 22.72 21.54 -15.93
C LEU A 175 21.32 21.00 -16.24
N SER A 176 20.47 20.91 -15.22
CA SER A 176 19.09 20.46 -15.36
C SER A 176 18.28 21.34 -16.33
N ILE A 177 17.36 20.71 -17.08
CA ILE A 177 16.40 21.38 -17.97
C ILE A 177 15.28 22.11 -17.20
N LEU A 178 15.15 21.85 -15.89
CA LEU A 178 14.12 22.44 -15.04
C LEU A 178 14.48 23.88 -14.64
N GLU A 179 14.13 24.85 -15.49
CA GLU A 179 14.42 26.28 -15.23
C GLU A 179 13.77 26.82 -13.95
N ALA A 180 12.62 26.25 -13.56
CA ALA A 180 11.89 26.64 -12.37
C ALA A 180 12.67 26.38 -11.07
N GLU A 181 13.65 25.47 -11.07
CA GLU A 181 14.41 25.12 -9.86
C GLU A 181 15.71 25.91 -9.72
N ARG A 182 16.13 26.67 -10.74
CA ARG A 182 17.36 27.47 -10.72
C ARG A 182 17.10 28.96 -10.52
N LYS A 183 18.07 29.66 -9.93
CA LYS A 183 18.11 31.13 -9.79
C LYS A 183 19.48 31.63 -10.19
N LEU A 184 19.51 32.68 -11.01
CA LEU A 184 20.75 33.38 -11.35
C LEU A 184 21.19 34.25 -10.16
N VAL A 185 22.43 34.08 -9.72
CA VAL A 185 23.04 34.90 -8.67
C VAL A 185 24.28 35.62 -9.21
N SER A 186 24.65 36.74 -8.58
CA SER A 186 25.84 37.48 -8.97
C SER A 186 27.12 36.70 -8.63
N SER A 187 28.22 37.02 -9.32
CA SER A 187 29.55 36.46 -9.04
C SER A 187 29.99 36.67 -7.59
N GLU A 188 29.61 37.78 -6.96
CA GLU A 188 29.88 38.05 -5.53
C GLU A 188 29.19 37.03 -4.61
N VAL A 189 27.91 36.72 -4.88
CA VAL A 189 27.16 35.72 -4.12
C VAL A 189 27.77 34.34 -4.33
N TRP A 190 28.08 33.97 -5.57
CA TRP A 190 28.70 32.68 -5.88
C TRP A 190 30.05 32.51 -5.18
N THR A 191 30.90 33.54 -5.22
CA THR A 191 32.22 33.52 -4.59
C THR A 191 32.12 33.23 -3.09
N LYS A 192 31.14 33.81 -2.39
CA LYS A 192 30.90 33.52 -0.97
C LYS A 192 30.42 32.10 -0.73
N LEU A 193 29.48 31.61 -1.52
CA LEU A 193 28.97 30.24 -1.40
C LEU A 193 30.07 29.20 -1.66
N ARG A 194 30.97 29.47 -2.61
CA ARG A 194 32.11 28.60 -2.93
C ARG A 194 33.15 28.46 -1.82
N VAL A 195 33.23 29.41 -0.89
CA VAL A 195 34.08 29.27 0.31
C VAL A 195 33.62 28.09 1.18
N TYR A 196 32.30 27.90 1.30
CA TYR A 196 31.70 26.82 2.07
C TYR A 196 31.61 25.52 1.25
N PHE A 197 31.35 25.63 -0.06
CA PHE A 197 31.13 24.48 -0.93
C PHE A 197 32.12 24.42 -2.11
N PRO A 198 33.41 24.11 -1.86
CA PRO A 198 34.45 24.15 -2.90
C PRO A 198 34.26 23.08 -4.00
N LYS A 199 33.55 22.00 -3.69
CA LYS A 199 33.26 20.87 -4.61
C LYS A 199 31.92 21.00 -5.34
N ALA A 200 31.13 22.04 -5.05
CA ALA A 200 29.81 22.21 -5.66
C ALA A 200 29.91 22.36 -7.19
N PRO A 201 29.00 21.72 -7.96
CA PRO A 201 28.94 21.92 -9.40
C PRO A 201 28.68 23.39 -9.74
N GLU A 202 29.37 23.88 -10.78
CA GLU A 202 29.34 25.29 -11.20
C GLU A 202 28.73 25.41 -12.58
N PHE A 203 27.78 26.33 -12.72
CA PHE A 203 27.11 26.60 -13.98
C PHE A 203 27.07 28.10 -14.22
N THR A 204 27.68 28.56 -15.30
CA THR A 204 27.67 29.98 -15.68
C THR A 204 26.32 30.39 -16.26
N GLN A 205 26.04 31.69 -16.32
CA GLN A 205 24.83 32.22 -16.95
C GLN A 205 24.59 31.72 -18.38
N ASN A 206 25.67 31.52 -19.15
CA ASN A 206 25.63 31.07 -20.55
C ASN A 206 25.69 29.55 -20.68
N GLN A 207 25.63 28.82 -19.58
CA GLN A 207 25.65 27.37 -19.60
C GLN A 207 24.31 26.85 -20.15
N GLU A 208 24.40 26.12 -21.26
CA GLU A 208 23.25 25.43 -21.83
C GLU A 208 22.81 24.25 -20.94
N PRO A 209 21.50 23.96 -20.86
CA PRO A 209 21.00 22.75 -20.23
C PRO A 209 21.57 21.47 -20.86
N CYS A 210 21.51 20.37 -20.13
CA CYS A 210 22.04 19.09 -20.56
C CYS A 210 21.48 18.65 -21.93
N PRO A 211 22.33 18.48 -22.97
CA PRO A 211 21.87 18.11 -24.30
C PRO A 211 21.13 16.77 -24.34
N GLN A 212 21.55 15.80 -23.51
CA GLN A 212 20.93 14.49 -23.41
C GLN A 212 19.50 14.59 -22.86
N CYS A 213 19.29 15.39 -21.81
CA CYS A 213 17.95 15.62 -21.28
C CYS A 213 17.05 16.36 -22.27
N LEU A 214 17.60 17.34 -23.00
CA LEU A 214 16.86 18.06 -24.04
C LEU A 214 16.43 17.15 -25.19
N MET A 215 17.30 16.23 -25.64
CA MET A 215 16.94 15.25 -26.67
C MET A 215 15.83 14.32 -26.18
N LEU A 216 15.92 13.80 -24.95
CA LEU A 216 14.89 12.93 -24.38
C LEU A 216 13.53 13.64 -24.25
N GLU A 217 13.51 14.90 -23.81
CA GLU A 217 12.28 15.70 -23.74
C GLU A 217 11.67 15.94 -25.14
N GLN A 218 12.52 16.16 -26.14
CA GLN A 218 12.06 16.34 -27.52
C GLN A 218 11.53 15.03 -28.10
N GLU A 219 12.22 13.90 -27.89
CA GLU A 219 11.75 12.58 -28.31
C GLU A 219 10.41 12.21 -27.66
N GLU A 220 10.22 12.53 -26.38
CA GLU A 220 8.94 12.33 -25.70
C GLU A 220 7.82 13.14 -26.36
N LYS A 221 8.06 14.43 -26.63
CA LYS A 221 7.11 15.30 -27.32
C LYS A 221 6.80 14.83 -28.74
N ASP A 222 7.81 14.38 -29.48
CA ASP A 222 7.66 13.87 -30.84
C ASP A 222 6.87 12.55 -30.85
N ASN A 223 7.17 11.64 -29.93
CA ASN A 223 6.43 10.38 -29.74
C ASN A 223 4.97 10.63 -29.35
N GLU A 224 4.71 11.61 -28.48
CA GLU A 224 3.36 12.01 -28.11
C GLU A 224 2.61 12.61 -29.31
N ALA A 225 3.27 13.45 -30.12
CA ALA A 225 2.69 14.04 -31.32
C ALA A 225 2.35 12.98 -32.38
N ILE A 226 3.25 12.01 -32.60
CA ILE A 226 3.01 10.88 -33.50
C ILE A 226 1.84 10.04 -32.98
N SER A 227 1.81 9.72 -31.69
CA SER A 227 0.72 8.96 -31.07
C SER A 227 -0.64 9.67 -31.20
N LYS A 228 -0.66 11.00 -31.00
CA LYS A 228 -1.85 11.85 -31.23
C LYS A 228 -2.30 11.85 -32.68
N MET A 229 -1.35 11.94 -33.61
CA MET A 229 -1.65 11.92 -35.05
C MET A 229 -2.25 10.56 -35.45
N MET A 230 -1.65 9.45 -35.02
CA MET A 230 -2.16 8.10 -35.29
C MET A 230 -3.55 7.88 -34.69
N ALA A 231 -3.78 8.30 -33.44
CA ALA A 231 -5.09 8.21 -32.80
C ALA A 231 -6.15 9.03 -33.55
N LEU A 232 -5.82 10.24 -33.98
CA LEU A 232 -6.74 11.09 -34.75
C LEU A 232 -7.07 10.46 -36.12
N ASP A 233 -6.07 9.92 -36.81
CA ASP A 233 -6.26 9.25 -38.09
C ASP A 233 -7.18 8.02 -37.95
N GLN A 234 -6.93 7.15 -36.97
CA GLN A 234 -7.80 6.00 -36.69
C GLN A 234 -9.24 6.44 -36.37
N LYS A 235 -9.41 7.48 -35.54
CA LYS A 235 -10.74 8.04 -35.22
C LYS A 235 -11.47 8.52 -36.46
N ASN A 236 -10.77 9.16 -37.40
CA ASN A 236 -11.37 9.66 -38.63
C ASN A 236 -11.77 8.51 -39.57
N GLN A 237 -10.94 7.48 -39.68
CA GLN A 237 -11.25 6.29 -40.48
C GLN A 237 -12.40 5.45 -39.88
N LEU A 238 -12.54 5.43 -38.56
CA LEU A 238 -13.51 4.63 -37.82
C LEU A 238 -14.52 5.48 -37.03
N LEU A 239 -14.94 6.63 -37.58
CA LEU A 239 -15.75 7.62 -36.86
C LEU A 239 -17.09 7.07 -36.37
N ASN A 240 -17.77 6.30 -37.21
CA ASN A 240 -19.07 5.72 -36.86
C ASN A 240 -18.92 4.64 -35.78
N LEU A 241 -17.83 3.87 -35.81
CA LEU A 241 -17.49 2.90 -34.77
C LEU A 241 -17.12 3.60 -33.46
N PHE A 242 -16.42 4.75 -33.51
CA PHE A 242 -16.08 5.54 -32.31
C PHE A 242 -17.31 6.17 -31.64
N GLN A 243 -18.29 6.63 -32.44
CA GLN A 243 -19.48 7.35 -31.97
C GLN A 243 -20.72 6.47 -31.76
N GLU A 244 -20.63 5.15 -32.00
CA GLU A 244 -21.78 4.22 -31.99
C GLU A 244 -22.90 4.60 -32.96
N LYS A 245 -22.55 5.29 -34.04
CA LYS A 245 -23.51 5.70 -35.07
C LYS A 245 -23.55 4.69 -36.19
N ASN A 246 -24.72 4.53 -36.79
CA ASN A 246 -24.93 3.66 -37.94
C ASN A 246 -24.36 2.25 -37.72
N ARG A 247 -24.68 1.62 -36.60
CA ARG A 247 -24.23 0.26 -36.28
C ARG A 247 -25.13 -0.77 -36.98
N PRO A 248 -24.57 -1.81 -37.61
CA PRO A 248 -25.37 -2.89 -38.18
C PRO A 248 -26.06 -3.70 -37.07
N THR A 249 -27.23 -4.26 -37.37
CA THR A 249 -28.00 -5.09 -36.43
C THR A 249 -28.45 -6.38 -37.12
N LEU A 250 -28.49 -7.49 -36.38
CA LEU A 250 -28.92 -8.78 -36.94
C LEU A 250 -30.44 -8.86 -37.15
N THR A 251 -31.22 -8.10 -36.38
CA THR A 251 -32.69 -8.07 -36.47
C THR A 251 -33.20 -7.47 -37.77
N LYS A 252 -32.45 -6.51 -38.33
CA LYS A 252 -32.70 -5.93 -39.66
C LYS A 252 -31.41 -5.93 -40.44
N TRP A 253 -31.22 -6.98 -41.24
CA TRP A 253 -30.01 -7.13 -42.02
C TRP A 253 -29.82 -5.98 -43.02
N PRO A 254 -28.62 -5.38 -43.11
CA PRO A 254 -28.35 -4.31 -44.05
C PRO A 254 -28.48 -4.75 -45.51
N GLN A 255 -29.17 -3.97 -46.35
CA GLN A 255 -29.29 -4.30 -47.78
C GLN A 255 -28.01 -4.06 -48.59
N SER A 256 -27.08 -3.27 -48.05
CA SER A 256 -25.84 -2.87 -48.73
C SER A 256 -24.73 -3.92 -48.67
N THR A 257 -24.91 -5.01 -47.93
CA THR A 257 -23.90 -6.07 -47.80
C THR A 257 -24.53 -7.40 -47.42
N ASP A 258 -23.90 -8.49 -47.82
CA ASP A 258 -24.21 -9.86 -47.45
C ASP A 258 -23.33 -10.38 -46.31
N VAL A 259 -22.37 -9.59 -45.82
CA VAL A 259 -21.40 -9.97 -44.79
C VAL A 259 -21.21 -8.88 -43.73
N LEU A 260 -21.11 -9.30 -42.47
CA LEU A 260 -20.71 -8.47 -41.33
C LEU A 260 -19.55 -9.14 -40.60
N TYR A 261 -18.69 -8.34 -39.98
CA TYR A 261 -17.57 -8.86 -39.18
C TYR A 261 -17.84 -8.71 -37.69
N ILE A 262 -17.25 -9.60 -36.91
CA ILE A 262 -17.40 -9.63 -35.45
C ILE A 262 -16.05 -9.32 -34.81
N VAL A 263 -16.05 -8.40 -33.85
CA VAL A 263 -14.94 -8.21 -32.91
C VAL A 263 -15.45 -8.24 -31.47
N PRO A 264 -14.60 -8.56 -30.48
CA PRO A 264 -14.97 -8.41 -29.09
C PRO A 264 -15.31 -6.95 -28.74
N LEU A 265 -16.36 -6.73 -27.96
CA LEU A 265 -16.78 -5.39 -27.53
C LEU A 265 -15.70 -4.72 -26.66
N PHE A 266 -15.03 -5.49 -25.80
CA PHE A 266 -13.92 -4.98 -24.99
C PHE A 266 -12.83 -4.35 -25.87
N PHE A 267 -12.58 -4.90 -27.08
CA PHE A 267 -11.55 -4.38 -27.97
C PHE A 267 -11.94 -3.00 -28.47
N VAL A 268 -13.20 -2.81 -28.84
CA VAL A 268 -13.72 -1.50 -29.26
C VAL A 268 -13.68 -0.50 -28.11
N ASP A 269 -13.94 -0.93 -26.87
CA ASP A 269 -13.87 -0.07 -25.69
C ASP A 269 -12.43 0.35 -25.37
N GLU A 270 -11.48 -0.58 -25.36
CA GLU A 270 -10.05 -0.29 -25.17
C GLU A 270 -9.51 0.59 -26.29
N TRP A 271 -9.90 0.33 -27.54
CA TRP A 271 -9.57 1.18 -28.67
C TRP A 271 -10.13 2.60 -28.48
N ARG A 272 -11.38 2.77 -28.05
CA ARG A 272 -11.93 4.11 -27.76
C ARG A 272 -11.23 4.80 -26.62
N LYS A 273 -10.83 4.07 -25.57
CA LYS A 273 -10.01 4.60 -24.49
C LYS A 273 -8.67 5.08 -25.04
N PHE A 274 -7.99 4.30 -25.87
CA PHE A 274 -6.76 4.69 -26.54
C PHE A 274 -6.93 6.00 -27.35
N ILE A 275 -8.01 6.11 -28.13
CA ILE A 275 -8.31 7.31 -28.93
C ILE A 275 -8.60 8.54 -28.03
N ARG A 276 -9.19 8.34 -26.85
CA ARG A 276 -9.51 9.41 -25.88
C ARG A 276 -8.32 9.75 -24.97
N CYS A 277 -7.47 8.78 -24.67
CA CYS A 277 -6.36 8.85 -23.73
C CYS A 277 -5.04 8.70 -24.48
N VAL A 278 -4.54 9.81 -25.01
CA VAL A 278 -3.23 9.91 -25.67
C VAL A 278 -2.02 9.77 -24.70
N SER A 279 -2.16 9.04 -23.59
CA SER A 279 -1.11 8.89 -22.56
C SER A 279 -1.06 7.58 -21.77
N VAL A 280 -1.66 6.45 -22.18
CA VAL A 280 -1.49 5.18 -21.42
C VAL A 280 -1.12 3.99 -22.30
N LYS A 281 -0.11 3.26 -21.81
CA LYS A 281 0.55 2.09 -22.38
C LYS A 281 -0.43 0.98 -22.76
N ALA A 282 -0.14 0.34 -23.89
CA ALA A 282 -0.89 -0.76 -24.49
C ALA A 282 -1.11 -1.94 -23.52
N ALA A 283 -2.36 -2.37 -23.41
CA ALA A 283 -2.73 -3.63 -22.73
C ALA A 283 -3.07 -4.69 -23.78
N VAL A 284 -2.44 -5.85 -23.64
CA VAL A 284 -2.71 -7.09 -24.39
C VAL A 284 -4.08 -7.63 -23.98
N LEU A 285 -4.84 -8.17 -24.93
CA LEU A 285 -6.22 -8.57 -24.72
C LEU A 285 -6.45 -10.05 -25.02
N LEU A 286 -7.20 -10.70 -24.13
CA LEU A 286 -7.67 -12.09 -24.17
C LEU A 286 -9.21 -12.14 -24.23
N CYS A 287 -9.72 -13.23 -24.82
CA CYS A 287 -11.08 -13.43 -25.31
C CYS A 287 -12.14 -13.78 -24.23
N VAL A 288 -13.36 -13.23 -24.30
CA VAL A 288 -14.53 -13.63 -23.47
C VAL A 288 -15.90 -13.40 -24.18
N THR A 289 -16.69 -14.49 -24.30
CA THR A 289 -18.15 -14.76 -24.51
C THR A 289 -19.05 -13.91 -25.43
N ILE A 290 -20.19 -14.45 -25.91
CA ILE A 290 -20.81 -14.06 -27.21
C ILE A 290 -22.14 -13.27 -27.13
N ASN A 291 -22.84 -13.18 -26.00
CA ASN A 291 -24.23 -12.64 -26.05
C ASN A 291 -24.40 -11.15 -25.72
N ASP A 292 -23.43 -10.48 -25.10
CA ASP A 292 -23.42 -9.00 -24.91
C ASP A 292 -22.03 -8.39 -25.11
N VAL A 293 -21.10 -9.15 -25.68
CA VAL A 293 -19.66 -8.90 -25.59
C VAL A 293 -19.01 -8.83 -26.97
N ILE A 294 -19.81 -8.64 -28.01
CA ILE A 294 -19.36 -8.52 -29.39
C ILE A 294 -19.86 -7.23 -30.05
N ALA A 295 -19.05 -6.64 -30.92
CA ALA A 295 -19.40 -5.51 -31.75
C ALA A 295 -19.42 -5.96 -33.23
N LEU A 296 -20.48 -5.57 -33.94
CA LEU A 296 -20.61 -5.81 -35.36
C LEU A 296 -19.98 -4.67 -36.16
N LEU A 297 -19.20 -5.03 -37.17
CA LEU A 297 -18.46 -4.11 -38.02
C LEU A 297 -18.93 -4.22 -39.47
N TRP A 298 -18.97 -3.06 -40.14
CA TRP A 298 -19.13 -3.01 -41.58
C TRP A 298 -17.87 -3.54 -42.29
N PRO A 299 -17.97 -4.05 -43.53
CA PRO A 299 -16.80 -4.53 -44.28
C PRO A 299 -15.69 -3.48 -44.41
N SER A 300 -16.06 -2.21 -44.60
CA SER A 300 -15.09 -1.10 -44.68
C SER A 300 -14.41 -0.79 -43.34
N GLU A 301 -15.10 -0.95 -42.22
CA GLU A 301 -14.52 -0.77 -40.89
C GLU A 301 -13.60 -1.93 -40.53
N TRP A 302 -14.00 -3.15 -40.91
CA TRP A 302 -13.16 -4.34 -40.77
C TRP A 302 -11.85 -4.21 -41.54
N GLU A 303 -11.89 -3.73 -42.80
CA GLU A 303 -10.67 -3.50 -43.60
C GLU A 303 -9.70 -2.54 -42.93
N VAL A 304 -10.21 -1.51 -42.23
CA VAL A 304 -9.37 -0.60 -41.46
C VAL A 304 -8.80 -1.31 -40.23
N ILE A 305 -9.62 -2.02 -39.46
CA ILE A 305 -9.19 -2.75 -38.26
C ILE A 305 -8.15 -3.83 -38.60
N SER A 306 -8.36 -4.61 -39.65
CA SER A 306 -7.44 -5.68 -40.07
C SER A 306 -6.09 -5.16 -40.58
N ARG A 307 -6.03 -3.88 -41.00
CA ARG A 307 -4.76 -3.22 -41.38
C ARG A 307 -4.03 -2.63 -40.18
N LEU A 308 -4.76 -2.15 -39.18
CA LEU A 308 -4.22 -1.47 -38.00
C LEU A 308 -3.82 -2.43 -36.87
N PHE A 309 -4.46 -3.60 -36.80
CA PHE A 309 -4.30 -4.56 -35.72
C PHE A 309 -3.94 -5.94 -36.27
N ILE A 310 -3.19 -6.70 -35.47
CA ILE A 310 -2.93 -8.11 -35.77
C ILE A 310 -4.22 -8.88 -35.55
N VAL A 311 -4.66 -9.61 -36.57
CA VAL A 311 -5.86 -10.44 -36.54
C VAL A 311 -5.44 -11.89 -36.70
N ASP A 312 -5.74 -12.71 -35.70
CA ASP A 312 -5.44 -14.14 -35.73
C ASP A 312 -6.36 -14.88 -36.73
N GLN A 313 -7.67 -14.67 -36.58
CA GLN A 313 -8.70 -15.26 -37.42
C GLN A 313 -9.84 -14.24 -37.63
N PRO A 314 -10.20 -13.90 -38.88
CA PRO A 314 -11.39 -13.11 -39.16
C PRO A 314 -12.64 -13.93 -38.82
N ILE A 315 -13.58 -13.33 -38.07
CA ILE A 315 -14.90 -13.93 -37.84
C ILE A 315 -15.94 -13.07 -38.55
N SER A 316 -16.66 -13.67 -39.50
CA SER A 316 -17.73 -13.02 -40.25
C SER A 316 -19.05 -13.77 -40.13
N ILE A 317 -20.16 -13.03 -40.25
CA ILE A 317 -21.52 -13.55 -40.41
C ILE A 317 -21.95 -13.26 -41.83
N HIS A 318 -22.42 -14.28 -42.54
CA HIS A 318 -23.03 -14.15 -43.86
C HIS A 318 -24.54 -14.37 -43.75
N CYS A 319 -25.33 -13.59 -44.50
CA CYS A 319 -26.77 -13.76 -44.61
C CYS A 319 -27.14 -14.22 -46.02
N SER A 320 -27.64 -15.45 -46.14
CA SER A 320 -28.20 -15.95 -47.40
C SER A 320 -29.73 -15.91 -47.34
N CYS A 321 -30.33 -15.15 -48.25
CA CYS A 321 -31.78 -15.19 -48.48
C CYS A 321 -32.09 -16.21 -49.57
N GLN A 322 -32.41 -17.45 -49.21
CA GLN A 322 -32.97 -18.40 -50.18
C GLN A 322 -34.47 -18.11 -50.36
N ALA A 323 -34.87 -17.83 -51.60
CA ALA A 323 -36.29 -17.65 -51.93
C ALA A 323 -37.00 -19.00 -51.86
N THR A 324 -37.65 -19.30 -50.74
CA THR A 324 -38.57 -20.45 -50.66
C THR A 324 -39.98 -20.03 -51.11
N PRO A 325 -40.80 -20.95 -51.66
CA PRO A 325 -42.15 -20.65 -52.14
C PRO A 325 -43.11 -20.07 -51.08
N THR A 326 -42.76 -20.18 -49.79
CA THR A 326 -43.61 -19.80 -48.64
C THR A 326 -43.10 -18.58 -47.86
N GLY A 327 -42.05 -17.91 -48.34
CA GLY A 327 -41.47 -16.71 -47.71
C GLY A 327 -39.93 -16.79 -47.64
N SER A 328 -39.27 -15.63 -47.65
CA SER A 328 -37.82 -15.55 -47.49
C SER A 328 -37.47 -15.54 -46.00
N THR A 329 -37.08 -16.69 -45.45
CA THR A 329 -36.44 -16.74 -44.13
C THR A 329 -34.94 -16.48 -44.29
N PRO A 330 -34.37 -15.45 -43.63
CA PRO A 330 -32.93 -15.21 -43.68
C PRO A 330 -32.20 -16.34 -42.97
N GLN A 331 -31.22 -16.96 -43.64
CA GLN A 331 -30.34 -17.96 -43.05
C GLN A 331 -28.97 -17.34 -42.79
N TYR A 332 -28.45 -17.52 -41.58
CA TYR A 332 -27.16 -16.97 -41.15
C TYR A 332 -26.12 -18.09 -41.04
N SER A 333 -24.90 -17.83 -41.51
CA SER A 333 -23.74 -18.71 -41.34
C SER A 333 -22.53 -17.90 -40.87
N THR A 334 -21.63 -18.52 -40.10
CA THR A 334 -20.37 -17.89 -39.65
C THR A 334 -19.19 -18.45 -40.41
N GLN A 335 -18.15 -17.64 -40.63
CA GLN A 335 -16.84 -18.08 -41.10
C GLN A 335 -15.76 -17.55 -40.15
N PRO A 336 -14.90 -18.41 -39.59
CA PRO A 336 -14.94 -19.88 -39.64
C PRO A 336 -16.23 -20.44 -39.02
N GLU A 337 -16.63 -21.65 -39.44
CA GLU A 337 -17.76 -22.34 -38.82
C GLU A 337 -17.47 -22.63 -37.35
N LEU A 338 -18.49 -22.54 -36.51
CA LEU A 338 -18.36 -22.88 -35.09
C LEU A 338 -17.98 -24.36 -34.95
N CYS A 339 -16.78 -24.62 -34.41
CA CYS A 339 -16.38 -25.98 -34.09
C CYS A 339 -17.26 -26.53 -32.96
N TRP A 340 -17.92 -27.68 -33.24
CA TRP A 340 -18.75 -28.38 -32.27
C TRP A 340 -18.00 -28.70 -30.99
N GLU A 341 -16.75 -29.18 -31.09
CA GLU A 341 -15.92 -29.52 -29.92
C GLU A 341 -15.60 -28.29 -29.07
N CYS A 342 -15.28 -27.15 -29.70
CA CYS A 342 -15.03 -25.90 -28.98
C CYS A 342 -16.31 -25.35 -28.32
N ARG A 343 -17.46 -25.46 -29.01
CA ARG A 343 -18.76 -25.03 -28.48
C ARG A 343 -19.15 -25.86 -27.26
N GLU A 344 -19.08 -27.18 -27.37
CA GLU A 344 -19.42 -28.09 -26.27
C GLU A 344 -18.40 -27.97 -25.13
N GLY A 345 -17.11 -27.85 -25.45
CA GLY A 345 -16.05 -27.60 -24.46
C GLY A 345 -16.27 -26.30 -23.68
N PHE A 346 -16.69 -25.23 -24.37
CA PHE A 346 -17.01 -23.96 -23.74
C PHE A 346 -18.28 -24.04 -22.86
N ILE A 347 -19.33 -24.71 -23.31
CA ILE A 347 -20.55 -24.95 -22.50
C ILE A 347 -20.20 -25.78 -21.26
N PHE A 348 -19.38 -26.82 -21.42
CA PHE A 348 -18.94 -27.67 -20.33
C PHE A 348 -18.07 -26.92 -19.32
N GLN A 349 -17.14 -26.08 -19.80
CA GLN A 349 -16.34 -25.21 -18.94
C GLN A 349 -17.20 -24.23 -18.16
N GLN A 350 -18.17 -23.56 -18.80
CA GLN A 350 -19.11 -22.68 -18.10
C GLN A 350 -19.92 -23.41 -17.03
N GLN A 351 -20.38 -24.63 -17.31
CA GLN A 351 -21.09 -25.46 -16.33
C GLN A 351 -20.18 -25.87 -15.17
N ARG A 352 -18.89 -26.10 -15.42
CA ARG A 352 -17.90 -26.38 -14.39
C ARG A 352 -17.63 -25.14 -13.53
N ASP A 353 -17.41 -23.98 -14.15
CA ASP A 353 -17.15 -22.71 -13.46
C ASP A 353 -18.33 -22.29 -12.58
N LEU A 354 -19.58 -22.58 -12.98
CA LEU A 354 -20.77 -22.36 -12.15
C LEU A 354 -20.85 -23.29 -10.92
N ARG A 355 -20.14 -24.42 -10.95
CA ARG A 355 -20.13 -25.43 -9.87
C ARG A 355 -18.85 -25.38 -9.03
N GLU A 356 -17.82 -24.67 -9.49
CA GLU A 356 -16.58 -24.40 -8.78
C GLU A 356 -16.63 -22.97 -8.24
N TYR A 357 -17.10 -22.81 -7.00
CA TYR A 357 -17.21 -21.52 -6.34
C TYR A 357 -16.67 -21.59 -4.91
N THR A 358 -16.00 -20.53 -4.47
CA THR A 358 -15.55 -20.32 -3.10
C THR A 358 -16.27 -19.11 -2.54
N GLN A 359 -16.88 -19.22 -1.36
CA GLN A 359 -17.65 -18.13 -0.72
C GLN A 359 -18.90 -17.68 -1.50
N ALA A 360 -19.77 -18.63 -1.88
CA ALA A 360 -21.06 -18.32 -2.50
C ALA A 360 -22.20 -18.36 -1.48
N THR A 361 -23.18 -17.47 -1.65
CA THR A 361 -24.42 -17.48 -0.86
C THR A 361 -25.34 -18.57 -1.38
N ILE A 362 -25.89 -19.37 -0.47
CA ILE A 362 -27.01 -20.29 -0.73
C ILE A 362 -28.09 -20.03 0.31
N TYR A 363 -29.35 -20.27 -0.04
CA TYR A 363 -30.49 -20.09 0.86
C TYR A 363 -31.00 -21.44 1.34
N ILE A 364 -31.34 -21.54 2.62
CA ILE A 364 -31.95 -22.74 3.18
C ILE A 364 -33.36 -22.37 3.66
N ARG A 365 -34.37 -23.05 3.11
CA ARG A 365 -35.78 -22.87 3.46
C ARG A 365 -36.27 -24.05 4.28
N LYS A 366 -36.64 -23.81 5.55
CA LYS A 366 -37.31 -24.83 6.37
C LYS A 366 -38.75 -25.01 5.89
N VAL A 367 -39.11 -26.23 5.52
CA VAL A 367 -40.48 -26.61 5.13
C VAL A 367 -41.17 -27.18 6.36
N ILE A 368 -42.17 -26.45 6.87
CA ILE A 368 -43.07 -26.93 7.94
C ILE A 368 -44.28 -27.54 7.24
N GLU A 369 -44.58 -28.81 7.51
CA GLU A 369 -45.81 -29.43 6.98
C GLU A 369 -47.02 -28.87 7.73
N ASP A 370 -47.62 -27.82 7.18
CA ASP A 370 -48.93 -27.37 7.63
C ASP A 370 -49.98 -28.38 7.14
N LYS A 371 -50.51 -29.18 8.06
CA LYS A 371 -51.73 -29.98 7.82
C LYS A 371 -52.94 -29.05 7.75
N THR A 372 -53.11 -28.34 6.64
CA THR A 372 -54.42 -27.82 6.25
C THR A 372 -54.68 -28.00 4.76
N MET A 373 -55.84 -28.58 4.50
CA MET A 373 -56.35 -28.98 3.20
C MET A 373 -56.82 -27.78 2.36
N ILE A 374 -56.53 -27.81 1.06
CA ILE A 374 -57.40 -27.38 -0.06
C ILE A 374 -57.83 -25.89 -0.09
N LYS A 375 -57.29 -25.08 -1.03
CA LYS A 375 -57.96 -24.63 -2.30
C LYS A 375 -57.18 -23.56 -3.06
N GLU A 376 -57.19 -23.70 -4.38
CA GLU A 376 -56.75 -22.75 -5.40
C GLU A 376 -57.52 -21.42 -5.39
N ALA A 377 -56.84 -20.30 -5.69
CA ALA A 377 -57.19 -19.30 -6.72
C ALA A 377 -56.28 -18.04 -6.60
N GLY A 378 -55.69 -17.58 -7.71
CA GLY A 378 -55.20 -16.19 -7.85
C GLY A 378 -56.36 -15.18 -8.03
N PRO A 379 -56.15 -13.86 -8.27
CA PRO A 379 -54.95 -13.16 -8.77
C PRO A 379 -54.57 -11.82 -8.05
N GLU A 380 -53.48 -11.17 -8.50
CA GLU A 380 -52.95 -9.81 -8.16
C GLU A 380 -53.94 -8.64 -8.42
N PRO A 381 -53.59 -7.32 -8.27
CA PRO A 381 -52.55 -6.61 -7.48
C PRO A 381 -53.10 -5.40 -6.67
N ASN A 382 -52.32 -4.84 -5.70
CA ASN A 382 -51.99 -3.40 -5.59
C ASN A 382 -51.43 -2.99 -4.21
N ALA A 383 -50.37 -2.19 -4.27
CA ALA A 383 -49.96 -1.07 -3.40
C ALA A 383 -50.03 -1.22 -1.86
N SER A 384 -48.87 -1.11 -1.19
CA SER A 384 -48.57 -0.04 -0.22
C SER A 384 -47.37 -0.39 0.68
N SER A 385 -46.39 0.53 0.66
CA SER A 385 -45.54 1.01 1.77
C SER A 385 -45.66 0.35 3.15
N SER A 386 -44.55 -0.16 3.69
CA SER A 386 -43.92 0.37 4.92
C SER A 386 -42.62 -0.38 5.28
N GLU A 387 -41.68 0.40 5.80
CA GLU A 387 -40.40 0.01 6.38
C GLU A 387 -40.61 -0.92 7.60
N ALA A 388 -39.79 -1.97 7.70
CA ALA A 388 -39.65 -2.77 8.92
C ALA A 388 -38.14 -3.01 9.15
N GLU A 389 -37.71 -2.66 10.35
CA GLU A 389 -36.33 -2.64 10.80
C GLU A 389 -35.70 -4.05 10.77
N GLU A 390 -34.48 -4.10 10.26
CA GLU A 390 -33.64 -5.29 10.14
C GLU A 390 -32.94 -5.54 11.48
N GLU A 391 -33.47 -6.42 12.34
CA GLU A 391 -32.70 -6.99 13.46
C GLU A 391 -31.66 -7.96 12.88
N ARG A 392 -30.42 -7.47 12.76
CA ARG A 392 -29.23 -8.28 12.44
C ARG A 392 -28.88 -9.16 13.65
N GLU A 393 -29.17 -10.45 13.57
CA GLU A 393 -28.40 -11.45 14.32
C GLU A 393 -27.07 -11.69 13.58
N GLU A 394 -25.94 -11.43 14.25
CA GLU A 394 -24.61 -11.70 13.72
C GLU A 394 -24.41 -13.22 13.50
N PRO A 395 -23.94 -13.68 12.32
CA PRO A 395 -23.61 -15.08 12.12
C PRO A 395 -22.37 -15.47 12.94
N PRO A 396 -22.31 -16.70 13.48
CA PRO A 396 -21.18 -17.15 14.29
C PRO A 396 -19.91 -17.22 13.44
N LYS A 397 -18.82 -16.62 13.93
CA LYS A 397 -17.48 -16.73 13.32
C LYS A 397 -17.01 -18.18 13.41
N MET A 398 -16.77 -18.83 12.26
CA MET A 398 -16.03 -20.08 12.17
C MET A 398 -14.64 -19.80 11.60
N ASP A 399 -13.60 -20.10 12.38
CA ASP A 399 -12.19 -20.07 11.96
C ASP A 399 -11.85 -21.33 11.15
N GLY A 400 -11.32 -21.17 9.93
CA GLY A 400 -10.63 -22.23 9.20
C GLY A 400 -10.87 -22.25 7.69
N VAL A 401 -9.78 -22.29 6.92
CA VAL A 401 -9.72 -22.30 5.43
C VAL A 401 -10.14 -23.67 4.84
N LYS A 402 -11.36 -24.13 5.12
CA LYS A 402 -11.97 -25.25 4.40
C LYS A 402 -13.43 -24.93 4.12
N ASP A 403 -13.85 -25.19 2.88
CA ASP A 403 -15.24 -25.04 2.46
C ASP A 403 -16.16 -25.90 3.35
N PRO A 404 -17.34 -25.39 3.75
CA PRO A 404 -18.27 -26.17 4.52
C PRO A 404 -18.79 -27.35 3.68
N ASP A 405 -18.54 -28.56 4.17
CA ASP A 405 -19.06 -29.80 3.58
C ASP A 405 -20.56 -29.98 3.92
N PHE A 406 -21.22 -30.94 3.26
CA PHE A 406 -22.64 -31.24 3.49
C PHE A 406 -22.95 -31.53 4.97
N SER A 407 -22.00 -32.15 5.68
CA SER A 407 -22.12 -32.44 7.12
C SER A 407 -22.20 -31.15 7.96
N GLN A 408 -21.43 -30.12 7.62
CA GLN A 408 -21.44 -28.84 8.35
C GLN A 408 -22.79 -28.11 8.23
N ILE A 409 -23.51 -28.26 7.11
CA ILE A 409 -24.88 -27.74 6.97
C ILE A 409 -25.85 -28.49 7.89
N MET A 410 -25.73 -29.81 8.01
CA MET A 410 -26.61 -30.59 8.89
C MET A 410 -26.45 -30.20 10.37
N HIS A 411 -25.25 -29.78 10.78
CA HIS A 411 -24.99 -29.37 12.16
C HIS A 411 -25.42 -27.93 12.49
N ALA A 412 -25.73 -27.10 11.48
CA ALA A 412 -26.04 -25.68 11.67
C ALA A 412 -27.46 -25.42 12.21
N PHE A 413 -28.32 -26.45 12.29
CA PHE A 413 -29.72 -26.31 12.73
C PHE A 413 -29.96 -27.05 14.05
N SER A 414 -30.82 -26.49 14.90
CA SER A 414 -31.28 -27.08 16.17
C SER A 414 -32.22 -28.29 15.98
N VAL A 415 -31.96 -29.10 14.96
CA VAL A 415 -32.61 -30.38 14.65
C VAL A 415 -31.49 -31.40 14.54
N ALA A 416 -31.62 -32.57 15.16
CA ALA A 416 -30.55 -33.54 15.09
C ALA A 416 -30.33 -34.00 13.64
N PRO A 417 -29.08 -34.19 13.17
CA PRO A 417 -28.77 -34.48 11.77
C PRO A 417 -29.55 -35.67 11.17
N PHE A 418 -29.92 -36.64 12.00
CA PHE A 418 -30.68 -37.83 11.61
C PHE A 418 -32.17 -37.56 11.34
N ASP A 419 -32.70 -36.43 11.81
CA ASP A 419 -34.09 -36.01 11.61
C ASP A 419 -34.20 -34.94 10.50
N GLN A 420 -33.14 -34.71 9.70
CA GLN A 420 -33.08 -33.69 8.65
C GLN A 420 -33.12 -34.29 7.24
N ASN A 421 -34.13 -33.92 6.45
CA ASN A 421 -34.27 -34.29 5.05
C ASN A 421 -34.03 -33.06 4.15
N LEU A 422 -32.84 -32.96 3.55
CA LEU A 422 -32.44 -31.86 2.65
C LEU A 422 -32.73 -32.21 1.18
N SER A 423 -33.32 -31.27 0.44
CA SER A 423 -33.58 -31.44 -1.00
C SER A 423 -33.40 -30.15 -1.79
N ILE A 424 -32.96 -30.27 -3.04
CA ILE A 424 -32.88 -29.17 -4.01
C ILE A 424 -33.63 -29.57 -5.28
N ASN A 425 -34.56 -28.73 -5.75
CA ASN A 425 -35.39 -29.01 -6.92
C ASN A 425 -36.08 -30.40 -6.90
N GLY A 426 -36.47 -30.88 -5.72
CA GLY A 426 -37.10 -32.19 -5.53
C GLY A 426 -36.16 -33.39 -5.49
N LYS A 427 -34.84 -33.19 -5.61
CA LYS A 427 -33.82 -34.25 -5.45
C LYS A 427 -33.25 -34.23 -4.03
N CYS A 428 -33.33 -35.35 -3.33
CA CYS A 428 -32.75 -35.51 -2.00
C CYS A 428 -31.22 -35.46 -2.06
N LEU A 429 -30.63 -34.67 -1.18
CA LEU A 429 -29.19 -34.61 -0.97
C LEU A 429 -28.83 -35.66 0.07
N THR A 430 -28.02 -36.64 -0.32
CA THR A 430 -27.78 -37.88 0.48
C THR A 430 -26.30 -38.23 0.66
N ASP A 431 -25.40 -37.58 -0.08
CA ASP A 431 -23.96 -37.81 0.02
C ASP A 431 -23.33 -36.73 0.90
N ASP A 432 -22.91 -37.14 2.09
CA ASP A 432 -22.35 -36.30 3.13
C ASP A 432 -20.87 -35.96 2.93
N SER A 433 -20.21 -36.66 2.00
CA SER A 433 -18.81 -36.46 1.63
C SER A 433 -18.62 -35.56 0.40
N ALA A 434 -19.72 -35.28 -0.32
CA ALA A 434 -19.74 -34.51 -1.56
C ALA A 434 -19.72 -32.98 -1.34
N THR A 435 -19.08 -32.25 -2.26
CA THR A 435 -19.18 -30.77 -2.28
C THR A 435 -20.55 -30.33 -2.80
N LEU A 436 -21.04 -29.18 -2.36
CA LEU A 436 -22.31 -28.61 -2.82
C LEU A 436 -22.40 -28.50 -4.35
N GLY A 437 -21.32 -28.08 -5.00
CA GLY A 437 -21.23 -28.01 -6.46
C GLY A 437 -21.42 -29.37 -7.15
N SER A 438 -20.87 -30.46 -6.57
CA SER A 438 -21.03 -31.82 -7.08
C SER A 438 -22.45 -32.39 -6.89
N LEU A 439 -23.16 -31.90 -5.87
CA LEU A 439 -24.58 -32.18 -5.63
C LEU A 439 -25.52 -31.37 -6.53
N GLY A 440 -24.98 -30.49 -7.38
CA GLY A 440 -25.74 -29.66 -8.31
C GLY A 440 -26.29 -28.37 -7.69
N VAL A 441 -25.77 -27.98 -6.53
CA VAL A 441 -26.05 -26.69 -5.91
C VAL A 441 -25.16 -25.64 -6.58
N ILE A 442 -25.73 -24.52 -6.98
CA ILE A 442 -25.03 -23.35 -7.53
C ILE A 442 -25.27 -22.13 -6.65
N PRO A 443 -24.49 -21.04 -6.78
CA PRO A 443 -24.75 -19.80 -6.04
C PRO A 443 -26.21 -19.34 -6.18
N GLU A 444 -26.79 -18.80 -5.11
CA GLU A 444 -28.18 -18.36 -4.97
C GLU A 444 -29.24 -19.50 -5.00
N SER A 445 -28.84 -20.76 -4.96
CA SER A 445 -29.78 -21.89 -4.87
C SER A 445 -30.55 -21.93 -3.55
N ILE A 446 -31.78 -22.44 -3.58
CA ILE A 446 -32.62 -22.67 -2.39
C ILE A 446 -32.65 -24.17 -2.07
N ILE A 447 -32.13 -24.55 -0.91
CA ILE A 447 -32.20 -25.92 -0.36
C ILE A 447 -33.37 -26.00 0.63
N CYS A 448 -34.25 -26.97 0.45
CA CYS A 448 -35.38 -27.21 1.35
C CYS A 448 -34.98 -28.18 2.46
N LEU A 449 -35.17 -27.79 3.72
CA LEU A 449 -34.99 -28.63 4.92
C LEU A 449 -36.35 -29.07 5.46
N LYS A 450 -36.60 -30.38 5.52
CA LYS A 450 -37.76 -30.97 6.19
C LYS A 450 -37.30 -31.72 7.44
N ALA A 451 -37.90 -31.44 8.59
CA ALA A 451 -37.60 -32.15 9.84
C ALA A 451 -38.63 -33.26 10.10
N ASP A 452 -38.19 -34.44 10.53
CA ASP A 452 -39.09 -35.52 10.94
C ASP A 452 -39.58 -35.27 12.39
N GLU A 453 -40.89 -35.17 12.59
CA GLU A 453 -41.48 -35.03 13.94
C GLU A 453 -41.85 -36.42 14.53
N PRO A 454 -41.59 -36.68 15.82
CA PRO A 454 -41.96 -37.95 16.45
C PRO A 454 -43.48 -38.07 16.54
N ILE A 455 -44.02 -39.15 15.96
CA ILE A 455 -45.44 -39.50 16.06
C ILE A 455 -45.73 -39.98 17.49
N ALA A 456 -46.37 -39.15 18.30
CA ALA A 456 -46.91 -39.58 19.60
C ALA A 456 -48.23 -40.33 19.36
N ASP A 457 -48.15 -41.65 19.27
CA ASP A 457 -49.33 -42.52 19.10
C ASP A 457 -50.08 -42.71 20.43
N TYR A 458 -51.02 -41.80 20.72
CA TYR A 458 -51.88 -41.87 21.91
C TYR A 458 -53.13 -42.75 21.72
N ALA A 459 -53.16 -43.65 20.72
CA ALA A 459 -54.24 -44.64 20.58
C ALA A 459 -54.14 -45.80 21.59
N ALA A 460 -53.04 -45.90 22.35
CA ALA A 460 -52.82 -46.97 23.34
C ALA A 460 -53.28 -46.63 24.78
N MET A 461 -53.98 -45.51 25.00
CA MET A 461 -54.43 -45.07 26.34
C MET A 461 -55.79 -45.64 26.79
N ASP A 462 -56.49 -46.41 25.96
CA ASP A 462 -57.83 -46.93 26.26
C ASP A 462 -57.85 -48.26 27.06
N ASP A 463 -56.70 -48.93 27.22
CA ASP A 463 -56.60 -50.21 27.96
C ASP A 463 -56.42 -50.05 29.48
N VAL A 464 -56.38 -48.81 30.01
CA VAL A 464 -56.15 -48.53 31.45
C VAL A 464 -57.46 -48.47 32.26
N TYR A 465 -58.63 -48.51 31.63
CA TYR A 465 -59.93 -48.42 32.34
C TYR A 465 -60.58 -49.75 32.74
N GLN A 466 -60.00 -50.91 32.41
CA GLN A 466 -60.54 -52.21 32.83
C GLN A 466 -59.45 -53.22 33.22
N VAL A 467 -58.94 -53.14 34.45
CA VAL A 467 -58.97 -54.22 35.46
C VAL A 467 -58.51 -53.64 36.81
N ARG A 468 -59.44 -53.61 37.77
CA ARG A 468 -59.19 -53.44 39.21
C ARG A 468 -58.68 -54.78 39.77
N MET A 469 -57.64 -54.76 40.59
CA MET A 469 -57.53 -55.33 41.96
C MET A 469 -56.04 -55.55 42.33
N PRO A 470 -55.65 -55.39 43.62
CA PRO A 470 -54.28 -55.58 44.09
C PRO A 470 -54.02 -57.05 44.43
N GLU A 471 -52.92 -57.64 43.94
CA GLU A 471 -52.46 -58.95 44.41
C GLU A 471 -51.18 -58.86 45.24
N GLU A 472 -51.23 -59.57 46.36
CA GLU A 472 -50.31 -59.59 47.47
C GLU A 472 -48.98 -60.30 47.13
N GLY A 473 -47.90 -59.80 47.71
CA GLY A 473 -46.58 -60.42 47.65
C GLY A 473 -46.55 -61.83 48.24
N PHE A 474 -45.88 -62.73 47.51
CA PHE A 474 -45.57 -64.06 48.01
C PHE A 474 -44.49 -63.96 49.10
N LYS A 475 -44.86 -64.40 50.31
CA LYS A 475 -44.03 -64.50 51.51
C LYS A 475 -43.19 -65.79 51.53
N GLY A 476 -42.00 -65.69 52.14
CA GLY A 476 -41.26 -66.80 52.78
C GLY A 476 -40.15 -67.36 51.90
N THR A 477 -38.89 -67.45 52.33
CA THR A 477 -38.29 -67.78 53.64
C THR A 477 -36.95 -67.01 53.75
N GLY A 478 -36.47 -66.47 54.88
CA GLY A 478 -36.42 -66.97 56.23
C GLY A 478 -35.03 -67.56 56.50
N LEU A 479 -34.10 -66.81 57.12
CA LEU A 479 -33.20 -67.30 58.18
C LEU A 479 -32.33 -66.18 58.79
N LEU A 480 -32.20 -66.30 60.11
CA LEU A 480 -31.60 -65.40 61.09
C LEU A 480 -30.07 -65.47 61.14
N ARG A 481 -29.50 -64.33 61.55
CA ARG A 481 -28.34 -64.08 62.43
C ARG A 481 -27.28 -65.18 62.59
N HIS A 482 -26.03 -64.74 62.44
CA HIS A 482 -25.14 -64.64 63.61
C HIS A 482 -24.62 -63.22 63.77
#